data_AF-A0A917US48-F1
#
_entry.id   AF-A0A917US48-F1
#
_cell.length_a   1.000
_cell.length_b   1.000
_cell.length_c   1.000
_cell.angle_alpha   90.00
_cell.angle_beta   90.00
_cell.angle_gamma   90.00
#
_symmetry.space_group_name_H-M   'P 1'
#
loop_
_entity.id
_entity.type
_entity.pdbx_description
1 polymer ?
#
loop_
_entity_poly.entity_id
_entity_poly.type
_entity_poly.pdbx_seq_one_letter_code
_entity_poly.pdbx_strand_id
1 'polypeptide(L)'
;MLEHRLELKLPRIAADTLVVRGEHDHVVPRYWAEEVTSLVPGGRLAEVPGRGHDTMVVAGRQVGELIERHARGEPAGSPVAMPEEPLKAARMGALRAAGWWARDYVYAGMRQLAVFGARREPAHWRTGESGKPEVVLLPGVYEHWSFVRPLGDALNAAGHRVVVVHGLGANRRPIVETSSRVERALGRVRVPDAGRVIVGHSKGGLIGKHLLLDGRAEALGIRGLVAVCTPFGGARRARLFSDPSIRALLPNDETIVMLGSAASVNSRIVSVFGTYDPHVPDGSVLDGATNVRVPVAGHFRVLGAHETTLAVLDGIGMLTSPPAD
;
A
#
# COMPACT_ATOMS: atom_id res chain seq x y z
N MET A 1 -7.13 14.55 -10.14
CA MET A 1 -7.82 14.41 -8.84
C MET A 1 -7.12 15.34 -7.87
N LEU A 2 -7.86 16.06 -7.02
CA LEU A 2 -7.31 17.02 -6.07
C LEU A 2 -6.25 16.35 -5.19
N GLU A 3 -5.06 16.95 -5.08
CA GLU A 3 -4.04 16.64 -4.05
C GLU A 3 -4.59 17.02 -2.67
N HIS A 4 -5.60 16.30 -2.20
CA HIS A 4 -6.29 16.61 -0.95
C HIS A 4 -5.82 15.67 0.16
N ARG A 5 -4.71 16.05 0.80
CA ARG A 5 -4.15 15.38 1.99
C ARG A 5 -5.06 15.64 3.20
N LEU A 6 -6.07 14.80 3.37
CA LEU A 6 -7.06 14.92 4.44
C LEU A 6 -6.41 15.01 5.83
N GLU A 7 -5.34 14.28 6.08
CA GLU A 7 -4.60 14.30 7.36
C GLU A 7 -3.96 15.66 7.70
N LEU A 8 -3.72 16.51 6.70
CA LEU A 8 -3.20 17.86 6.91
C LEU A 8 -4.30 18.93 6.97
N LYS A 9 -5.49 18.60 6.47
CA LYS A 9 -6.61 19.54 6.27
C LYS A 9 -7.70 19.36 7.32
N LEU A 10 -8.09 18.13 7.64
CA LEU A 10 -9.09 17.80 8.66
C LEU A 10 -8.77 18.42 10.03
N PRO A 11 -7.49 18.47 10.50
CA PRO A 11 -7.16 19.15 11.76
C PRO A 11 -7.42 20.65 11.77
N ARG A 12 -7.59 21.27 10.60
CA ARG A 12 -7.84 22.71 10.44
C ARG A 12 -9.33 23.05 10.36
N ILE A 13 -10.21 22.06 10.34
CA ILE A 13 -11.65 22.31 10.31
C ILE A 13 -12.06 22.81 11.69
N ALA A 14 -12.56 24.04 11.74
CA ALA A 14 -13.07 24.67 12.96
C ALA A 14 -14.58 24.48 13.14
N ALA A 15 -15.28 23.98 12.13
CA ALA A 15 -16.71 23.74 12.18
C ALA A 15 -17.02 22.43 12.92
N ASP A 16 -18.10 22.41 13.71
CA ASP A 16 -18.65 21.18 14.27
C ASP A 16 -18.96 20.21 13.13
N THR A 17 -18.33 19.04 13.15
CA THR A 17 -18.32 18.13 12.00
C THR A 17 -18.90 16.77 12.37
N LEU A 18 -19.91 16.34 11.61
CA LEU A 18 -20.45 15.00 11.64
C LEU A 18 -20.00 14.21 10.42
N VAL A 19 -19.38 13.06 10.64
CA VAL A 19 -19.06 12.07 9.59
C VAL A 19 -20.15 11.00 9.62
N VAL A 20 -20.76 10.72 8.46
CA VAL A 20 -21.85 9.75 8.34
C VAL A 20 -21.43 8.63 7.39
N ARG A 21 -21.60 7.36 7.79
CA ARG A 21 -21.38 6.18 6.94
C ARG A 21 -22.50 5.15 7.07
N GLY A 22 -22.61 4.25 6.11
CA GLY A 22 -23.39 3.02 6.28
C GLY A 22 -22.67 2.02 7.17
N GLU A 23 -23.39 1.32 8.06
CA GLU A 23 -22.82 0.30 8.95
C GLU A 23 -21.98 -0.76 8.19
N HIS A 24 -22.51 -1.25 7.07
CA HIS A 24 -21.92 -2.26 6.19
C HIS A 24 -21.19 -1.68 4.98
N ASP A 25 -20.81 -0.40 5.00
CA ASP A 25 -20.04 0.20 3.92
C ASP A 25 -18.63 -0.42 3.83
N HIS A 26 -18.38 -1.11 2.72
CA HIS A 26 -17.09 -1.73 2.38
C HIS A 26 -16.15 -0.82 1.59
N VAL A 27 -16.69 0.22 0.94
CA VAL A 27 -15.93 1.24 0.22
C VAL A 27 -15.32 2.23 1.21
N VAL A 28 -16.09 2.57 2.24
CA VAL A 28 -15.68 3.40 3.39
C VAL A 28 -15.74 2.55 4.67
N PRO A 29 -14.69 1.76 4.96
CA PRO A 29 -14.69 0.90 6.12
C PRO A 29 -14.73 1.69 7.43
N ARG A 30 -15.33 1.11 8.48
CA ARG A 30 -15.49 1.73 9.80
C ARG A 30 -14.23 2.42 10.32
N TYR A 31 -13.09 1.74 10.29
CA TYR A 31 -11.83 2.29 10.81
C TYR A 31 -11.39 3.57 10.09
N TRP A 32 -11.67 3.68 8.78
CA TRP A 32 -11.25 4.82 7.99
C TRP A 32 -12.13 6.02 8.31
N ALA A 33 -13.43 5.79 8.50
CA ALA A 33 -14.33 6.84 8.97
C ALA A 33 -13.98 7.27 10.40
N GLU A 34 -13.63 6.33 11.28
CA GLU A 34 -13.12 6.64 12.63
C GLU A 34 -11.86 7.52 12.56
N GLU A 35 -10.91 7.21 11.67
CA GLU A 35 -9.68 8.00 11.45
C GLU A 35 -9.98 9.41 10.87
N VAL A 36 -10.88 9.51 9.90
CA VAL A 36 -11.33 10.81 9.36
C VAL A 36 -12.00 11.63 10.46
N THR A 37 -12.88 11.02 11.25
CA THR A 37 -13.58 11.70 12.34
C THR A 37 -12.59 12.18 13.40
N SER A 38 -11.60 11.36 13.77
CA SER A 38 -10.66 11.68 14.84
C SER A 38 -9.65 12.77 14.47
N LEU A 39 -9.37 12.94 13.17
CA LEU A 39 -8.55 14.04 12.67
C LEU A 39 -9.26 15.40 12.70
N VAL A 40 -10.59 15.43 12.79
CA VAL A 40 -11.35 16.68 12.89
C VAL A 40 -11.51 17.07 14.36
N PRO A 41 -11.10 18.29 14.78
CA PRO A 41 -11.32 18.77 16.13
C PRO A 41 -12.81 18.71 16.50
N GLY A 42 -13.16 17.95 17.53
CA GLY A 42 -14.55 17.77 17.95
C GLY A 42 -15.41 16.91 17.02
N GLY A 43 -14.81 16.19 16.06
CA GLY A 43 -15.52 15.35 15.10
C GLY A 43 -16.36 14.24 15.76
N ARG A 44 -17.53 13.98 15.19
CA ARG A 44 -18.45 12.91 15.60
C ARG A 44 -18.74 11.95 14.46
N LEU A 45 -18.84 10.66 14.76
CA LEU A 45 -19.16 9.60 13.79
C LEU A 45 -20.57 9.07 14.01
N ALA A 46 -21.36 8.98 12.94
CA ALA A 46 -22.65 8.32 12.92
C ALA A 46 -22.69 7.19 11.87
N GLU A 47 -23.16 6.02 12.28
CA GLU A 47 -23.41 4.88 11.40
C GLU A 47 -24.91 4.74 11.15
N VAL A 48 -25.31 4.57 9.89
CA VAL A 48 -26.70 4.26 9.52
C VAL A 48 -26.90 2.74 9.53
N PRO A 49 -27.73 2.21 10.45
CA PRO A 49 -27.84 0.76 10.65
C PRO A 49 -28.32 0.02 9.39
N GLY A 50 -27.69 -1.13 9.11
CA GLY A 50 -28.07 -2.03 8.03
C GLY A 50 -27.76 -1.52 6.61
N ARG A 51 -27.05 -0.40 6.44
CA ARG A 51 -26.80 0.23 5.13
C ARG A 51 -25.36 0.10 4.64
N GLY A 52 -25.17 0.10 3.31
CA GLY A 52 -23.87 0.01 2.63
C GLY A 52 -23.39 1.36 2.09
N HIS A 53 -22.56 1.35 1.05
CA HIS A 53 -22.01 2.59 0.47
C HIS A 53 -23.07 3.53 -0.13
N ASP A 54 -24.18 2.96 -0.58
CA ASP A 54 -25.33 3.68 -1.15
C ASP A 54 -26.17 4.44 -0.09
N THR A 55 -25.76 4.43 1.19
CA THR A 55 -26.49 5.02 2.33
C THR A 55 -27.05 6.41 2.04
N MET A 56 -26.28 7.29 1.41
CA MET A 56 -26.71 8.67 1.15
C MET A 56 -27.89 8.73 0.18
N VAL A 57 -28.00 7.76 -0.73
CA VAL A 57 -29.06 7.67 -1.74
C VAL A 57 -30.27 6.91 -1.18
N VAL A 58 -30.04 5.76 -0.57
CA VAL A 58 -31.13 4.84 -0.19
C VAL A 58 -31.72 5.12 1.20
N ALA A 59 -30.97 5.79 2.07
CA ALA A 59 -31.36 6.10 3.43
C ALA A 59 -31.39 7.62 3.70
N GLY A 60 -31.66 8.41 2.66
CA GLY A 60 -31.62 9.89 2.71
C GLY A 60 -32.43 10.50 3.85
N ARG A 61 -33.58 9.91 4.24
CA ARG A 61 -34.34 10.38 5.42
C ARG A 61 -33.56 10.21 6.72
N GLN A 62 -33.00 9.03 6.97
CA GLN A 62 -32.24 8.73 8.19
C GLN A 62 -30.97 9.60 8.27
N VAL A 63 -30.31 9.81 7.12
CA VAL A 63 -29.17 10.72 7.01
C VAL A 63 -29.59 12.17 7.26
N GLY A 64 -30.72 12.61 6.70
CA GLY A 64 -31.27 13.95 6.89
C GLY A 64 -31.58 14.24 8.36
N GLU A 65 -32.17 13.28 9.08
CA GLU A 65 -32.41 13.40 10.53
C GLU A 65 -31.10 13.56 11.32
N LEU A 66 -30.05 12.82 10.97
CA LEU A 66 -28.73 12.97 11.60
C LEU A 66 -28.13 14.36 11.34
N ILE A 67 -28.23 14.86 10.11
CA ILE A 67 -27.75 16.19 9.71
C ILE A 67 -28.52 17.29 10.45
N GLU A 68 -29.85 17.18 10.52
CA GLU A 68 -30.70 18.17 11.18
C GLU A 68 -30.40 18.25 12.68
N ARG A 69 -30.26 17.10 13.34
CA ARG A 69 -29.87 17.04 14.77
C ARG A 69 -28.51 17.69 15.00
N HIS A 70 -27.52 17.38 14.17
CA HIS A 70 -26.19 18.00 14.24
C HIS A 70 -26.26 19.51 14.06
N ALA A 71 -27.01 20.00 13.06
CA ALA A 71 -27.17 21.42 12.79
C ALA A 71 -27.85 22.19 13.93
N ARG A 72 -28.68 21.52 14.75
CA ARG A 72 -29.32 22.10 15.94
C ARG A 72 -28.45 22.01 17.21
N GLY A 73 -27.24 21.44 17.13
CA GLY A 73 -26.38 21.18 18.28
C GLY A 73 -26.86 20.00 19.15
N GLU A 74 -27.80 19.19 18.65
CA GLU A 74 -28.25 17.99 19.34
C GLU A 74 -27.23 16.85 19.13
N PRO A 75 -27.13 15.88 20.05
CA PRO A 75 -26.14 14.80 19.95
C PRO A 75 -26.33 13.86 18.74
N ALA A 76 -25.78 14.20 17.58
CA ALA A 76 -25.67 13.29 16.44
C ALA A 76 -24.32 12.55 16.48
N GLY A 77 -24.35 11.22 16.35
CA GLY A 77 -23.15 10.39 16.41
C GLY A 77 -22.47 10.33 17.78
N SER A 78 -21.33 9.65 17.81
CA SER A 78 -20.48 9.51 19.01
C SER A 78 -19.10 10.13 18.75
N PRO A 79 -18.47 10.73 19.78
CA PRO A 79 -17.07 11.12 19.66
C PRO A 79 -16.23 9.86 19.42
N VAL A 80 -15.29 9.97 18.48
CA VAL A 80 -14.30 8.92 18.26
C VAL A 80 -13.07 9.32 19.05
N ALA A 81 -12.80 8.63 20.14
CA ALA A 81 -11.50 8.74 20.79
C ALA A 81 -10.47 8.14 19.82
N MET A 82 -9.39 8.89 19.53
CA MET A 82 -8.20 8.29 18.96
C MET A 82 -7.85 7.08 19.83
N PRO A 83 -7.75 5.85 19.28
CA PRO A 83 -7.07 4.82 20.03
C PRO A 83 -5.65 5.34 20.29
N GLU A 84 -5.25 5.43 21.57
CA GLU A 84 -3.88 5.82 21.98
C GLU A 84 -2.81 4.89 21.37
N GLU A 85 -3.23 3.80 20.74
CA GLU A 85 -2.41 2.80 20.10
C GLU A 85 -2.71 2.75 18.59
N PRO A 86 -1.68 2.74 17.72
CA PRO A 86 -1.85 2.62 16.28
C PRO A 86 -2.69 1.38 15.96
N LEU A 87 -3.67 1.53 15.04
CA LEU A 87 -4.65 0.53 14.59
C LEU A 87 -4.18 -0.90 14.87
N LYS A 88 -4.50 -1.43 16.05
CA LYS A 88 -4.17 -2.82 16.39
C LYS A 88 -4.89 -3.68 15.37
N ALA A 89 -4.13 -4.42 14.56
CA ALA A 89 -4.65 -5.44 13.66
C ALA A 89 -5.75 -6.20 14.41
N ALA A 90 -6.99 -6.14 13.91
CA ALA A 90 -8.14 -6.72 14.59
C ALA A 90 -7.75 -8.14 15.04
N ARG A 91 -7.82 -8.42 16.36
CA ARG A 91 -7.39 -9.69 16.92
C ARG A 91 -8.24 -10.81 16.31
N MET A 92 -7.71 -11.40 15.26
CA MET A 92 -8.34 -12.50 14.55
C MET A 92 -8.22 -13.75 15.42
N GLY A 93 -9.35 -14.41 15.70
CA GLY A 93 -9.35 -15.67 16.44
C GLY A 93 -8.39 -16.69 15.79
N ALA A 94 -7.68 -17.47 16.61
CA ALA A 94 -6.58 -18.33 16.17
C ALA A 94 -6.95 -19.25 14.98
N LEU A 95 -8.16 -19.81 14.96
CA LEU A 95 -8.66 -20.63 13.86
C LEU A 95 -8.82 -19.86 12.55
N ARG A 96 -9.35 -18.63 12.61
CA ARG A 96 -9.46 -17.76 11.42
C ARG A 96 -8.08 -17.33 10.93
N ALA A 97 -7.16 -17.01 11.84
CA ALA A 97 -5.79 -16.67 11.50
C ALA A 97 -5.05 -17.84 10.83
N ALA A 98 -5.21 -19.06 11.36
CA ALA A 98 -4.66 -20.28 10.75
C ALA A 98 -5.26 -20.56 9.36
N GLY A 99 -6.56 -20.36 9.18
CA GLY A 99 -7.23 -20.50 7.89
C GLY A 99 -6.70 -19.51 6.85
N TRP A 100 -6.52 -18.24 7.22
CA TRP A 100 -5.93 -17.24 6.32
C TRP A 100 -4.46 -17.50 6.02
N TRP A 101 -3.69 -17.92 7.01
CA TRP A 101 -2.30 -18.35 6.83
C TRP A 101 -2.21 -19.49 5.81
N ALA A 102 -3.04 -20.54 5.96
CA ALA A 102 -3.04 -21.67 5.03
C ALA A 102 -3.38 -21.24 3.61
N ARG A 103 -4.41 -20.39 3.43
CA ARG A 103 -4.82 -19.88 2.10
C ARG A 103 -3.73 -19.01 1.47
N ASP A 104 -3.03 -18.21 2.27
CA ASP A 104 -1.93 -17.36 1.80
C ASP A 104 -0.73 -18.20 1.32
N TYR A 105 -0.41 -19.28 2.04
CA TYR A 105 0.65 -20.22 1.65
C TYR A 105 0.28 -21.11 0.46
N VAL A 106 -0.99 -21.49 0.32
CA VAL A 106 -1.47 -22.16 -0.91
C VAL A 106 -1.26 -21.24 -2.11
N TYR A 107 -1.65 -19.96 -2.00
CA TYR A 107 -1.41 -18.98 -3.05
C TYR A 107 0.08 -18.83 -3.35
N ALA A 108 0.92 -18.68 -2.32
CA ALA A 108 2.37 -18.56 -2.49
C ALA A 108 2.98 -19.79 -3.19
N GLY A 109 2.58 -21.00 -2.79
CA GLY A 109 3.02 -22.26 -3.41
C GLY A 109 2.63 -22.33 -4.89
N MET A 110 1.38 -22.01 -5.23
CA MET A 110 0.93 -21.95 -6.63
C MET A 110 1.73 -20.94 -7.46
N ARG A 111 2.05 -19.77 -6.88
CA ARG A 111 2.83 -18.73 -7.55
C ARG A 111 4.31 -19.08 -7.67
N GLN A 112 4.86 -19.82 -6.71
CA GLN A 112 6.23 -20.32 -6.80
C GLN A 112 6.38 -21.30 -7.97
N LEU A 113 5.36 -22.13 -8.23
CA LEU A 113 5.36 -23.05 -9.39
C LEU A 113 5.32 -22.31 -10.74
N ALA A 114 4.83 -21.07 -10.78
CA ALA A 114 4.80 -20.29 -12.03
C ALA A 114 6.21 -19.99 -12.59
N VAL A 115 7.27 -20.10 -11.77
CA VAL A 115 8.66 -19.92 -12.21
C VAL A 115 9.06 -20.89 -13.33
N PHE A 116 8.51 -22.12 -13.32
CA PHE A 116 8.84 -23.15 -14.30
C PHE A 116 8.36 -22.80 -15.72
N GLY A 117 7.29 -22.00 -15.84
CA GLY A 117 6.78 -21.48 -17.11
C GLY A 117 7.25 -20.06 -17.45
N ALA A 118 7.99 -19.40 -16.56
CA ALA A 118 8.27 -17.97 -16.64
C ALA A 118 9.75 -17.66 -16.92
N ARG A 119 10.30 -18.25 -18.00
CA ARG A 119 11.68 -18.00 -18.43
C ARG A 119 11.93 -16.55 -18.89
N ARG A 120 10.91 -15.89 -19.42
CA ARG A 120 10.92 -14.50 -19.88
C ARG A 120 9.63 -13.82 -19.46
N GLU A 121 9.71 -12.51 -19.22
CA GLU A 121 8.54 -11.68 -19.00
C GLU A 121 7.63 -11.69 -20.25
N PRO A 122 6.31 -11.53 -20.07
CA PRO A 122 5.40 -11.49 -21.19
C PRO A 122 5.74 -10.35 -22.16
N ALA A 123 5.70 -10.62 -23.47
CA ALA A 123 6.10 -9.63 -24.47
C ALA A 123 5.22 -8.37 -24.44
N HIS A 124 3.94 -8.51 -24.08
CA HIS A 124 2.99 -7.39 -23.99
C HIS A 124 3.35 -6.37 -22.90
N TRP A 125 4.10 -6.76 -21.87
CA TRP A 125 4.59 -5.84 -20.84
C TRP A 125 5.54 -4.78 -21.39
N ARG A 126 6.20 -5.06 -22.52
CA ARG A 126 7.19 -4.15 -23.12
C ARG A 126 6.54 -2.92 -23.77
N THR A 127 5.24 -2.94 -23.98
CA THR A 127 4.46 -1.85 -24.58
C THR A 127 3.49 -1.24 -23.56
N GLY A 128 3.25 0.06 -23.67
CA GLY A 128 2.29 0.82 -22.87
C GLY A 128 1.97 2.16 -23.54
N GLU A 129 1.00 2.87 -23.00
CA GLU A 129 0.61 4.21 -23.47
C GLU A 129 1.73 5.22 -23.17
N SER A 130 2.07 6.08 -24.14
CA SER A 130 3.19 7.03 -24.03
C SER A 130 3.03 8.06 -22.90
N GLY A 131 1.80 8.43 -22.55
CA GLY A 131 1.49 9.38 -21.48
C GLY A 131 1.51 8.76 -20.07
N LYS A 132 1.69 7.44 -19.94
CA LYS A 132 1.70 6.76 -18.65
C LYS A 132 3.12 6.42 -18.21
N PRO A 133 3.42 6.50 -16.90
CA PRO A 133 4.73 6.13 -16.39
C PRO A 133 5.03 4.65 -16.64
N GLU A 134 6.31 4.35 -16.86
CA GLU A 134 6.82 2.98 -16.82
C GLU A 134 6.78 2.45 -15.38
N VAL A 135 6.24 1.25 -15.19
CA VAL A 135 6.19 0.60 -13.89
C VAL A 135 7.32 -0.41 -13.75
N VAL A 136 8.17 -0.22 -12.76
CA VAL A 136 9.24 -1.16 -12.42
C VAL A 136 8.80 -2.06 -11.27
N LEU A 137 8.61 -3.35 -11.55
CA LEU A 137 8.19 -4.33 -10.54
C LEU A 137 9.37 -4.89 -9.76
N LEU A 138 9.30 -4.80 -8.43
CA LEU A 138 10.28 -5.37 -7.51
C LEU A 138 9.65 -6.42 -6.59
N PRO A 139 9.99 -7.71 -6.72
CA PRO A 139 9.42 -8.77 -5.90
C PRO A 139 10.01 -8.79 -4.47
N GLY A 140 9.37 -9.52 -3.57
CA GLY A 140 9.82 -9.78 -2.20
C GLY A 140 10.99 -10.76 -2.10
N VAL A 141 11.29 -11.24 -0.88
CA VAL A 141 12.34 -12.27 -0.66
C VAL A 141 11.82 -13.65 -1.06
N TYR A 142 12.66 -14.46 -1.73
CA TYR A 142 12.31 -15.74 -2.38
C TYR A 142 11.35 -15.67 -3.57
N GLU A 143 10.91 -14.46 -3.91
CA GLU A 143 10.02 -14.23 -5.02
C GLU A 143 10.82 -13.97 -6.30
N HIS A 144 10.50 -14.73 -7.33
CA HIS A 144 10.86 -14.40 -8.71
C HIS A 144 9.85 -13.39 -9.27
N TRP A 145 10.19 -12.64 -10.33
CA TRP A 145 9.25 -11.66 -10.92
C TRP A 145 7.91 -12.28 -11.32
N SER A 146 7.90 -13.57 -11.69
CA SER A 146 6.68 -14.31 -12.03
C SER A 146 5.68 -14.41 -10.88
N PHE A 147 6.14 -14.23 -9.64
CA PHE A 147 5.30 -14.22 -8.45
C PHE A 147 4.35 -13.01 -8.44
N VAL A 148 4.86 -11.84 -8.84
CA VAL A 148 4.09 -10.59 -8.94
C VAL A 148 3.42 -10.41 -10.31
N ARG A 149 3.42 -11.45 -11.15
CA ARG A 149 2.83 -11.40 -12.49
C ARG A 149 1.36 -10.97 -12.53
N PRO A 150 0.45 -11.43 -11.64
CA PRO A 150 -0.94 -10.99 -11.68
C PRO A 150 -1.09 -9.47 -11.58
N LEU A 151 -0.32 -8.84 -10.69
CA LEU A 151 -0.28 -7.39 -10.56
C LEU A 151 0.32 -6.75 -11.82
N GLY A 152 1.42 -7.28 -12.35
CA GLY A 152 2.01 -6.78 -13.60
C GLY A 152 1.09 -6.86 -14.81
N ASP A 153 0.36 -7.97 -14.97
CA ASP A 153 -0.63 -8.15 -16.04
C ASP A 153 -1.77 -7.12 -15.91
N ALA A 154 -2.24 -6.86 -14.69
CA ALA A 154 -3.29 -5.87 -14.45
C ALA A 154 -2.82 -4.42 -14.70
N LEU A 155 -1.60 -4.08 -14.29
CA LEU A 155 -1.01 -2.75 -14.55
C LEU A 155 -0.77 -2.52 -16.03
N ASN A 156 -0.33 -3.55 -16.77
CA ASN A 156 -0.18 -3.46 -18.21
C ASN A 156 -1.52 -3.35 -18.93
N ALA A 157 -2.55 -4.09 -18.49
CA ALA A 157 -3.91 -3.95 -19.00
C ALA A 157 -4.49 -2.54 -18.76
N ALA A 158 -4.06 -1.86 -17.70
CA ALA A 158 -4.37 -0.45 -17.44
C ALA A 158 -3.50 0.52 -18.26
N GLY A 159 -2.70 0.05 -19.21
CA GLY A 159 -1.94 0.86 -20.17
C GLY A 159 -0.51 1.18 -19.76
N HIS A 160 -0.02 0.73 -18.61
CA HIS A 160 1.37 0.98 -18.20
C HIS A 160 2.35 0.04 -18.92
N ARG A 161 3.48 0.58 -19.37
CA ARG A 161 4.63 -0.28 -19.72
C ARG A 161 5.18 -0.88 -18.42
N VAL A 162 5.36 -2.20 -18.37
CA VAL A 162 5.80 -2.92 -17.17
C VAL A 162 7.19 -3.50 -17.40
N VAL A 163 8.11 -3.23 -16.49
CA VAL A 163 9.51 -3.68 -16.57
C VAL A 163 9.89 -4.42 -15.29
N VAL A 164 10.64 -5.50 -15.47
CA VAL A 164 11.29 -6.25 -14.40
C VAL A 164 12.80 -6.14 -14.57
N VAL A 165 13.53 -6.10 -13.45
CA VAL A 165 14.99 -6.15 -13.50
C VAL A 165 15.45 -7.59 -13.54
N HIS A 166 16.16 -7.94 -14.60
CA HIS A 166 16.72 -9.28 -14.79
C HIS A 166 17.90 -9.56 -13.85
N GLY A 167 18.11 -10.83 -13.49
CA GLY A 167 19.23 -11.27 -12.65
C GLY A 167 19.01 -11.13 -11.14
N LEU A 168 17.81 -10.74 -10.70
CA LEU A 168 17.43 -10.74 -9.28
C LEU A 168 17.17 -12.17 -8.75
N GLY A 169 16.77 -13.10 -9.61
CA GLY A 169 16.47 -14.49 -9.24
C GLY A 169 15.35 -14.56 -8.20
N ALA A 170 15.53 -15.40 -7.17
CA ALA A 170 14.65 -15.46 -6.01
C ALA A 170 14.87 -14.30 -5.01
N ASN A 171 15.49 -13.20 -5.45
CA ASN A 171 15.74 -11.99 -4.66
C ASN A 171 16.23 -12.28 -3.23
N ARG A 172 17.34 -13.01 -3.08
CA ARG A 172 17.92 -13.37 -1.76
C ARG A 172 19.00 -12.39 -1.29
N ARG A 173 19.45 -11.49 -2.15
CA ARG A 173 20.53 -10.54 -1.83
C ARG A 173 20.06 -9.47 -0.83
N PRO A 174 21.00 -8.83 -0.11
CA PRO A 174 20.72 -7.68 0.74
C PRO A 174 20.01 -6.56 -0.04
N ILE A 175 19.26 -5.73 0.68
CA ILE A 175 18.43 -4.65 0.10
C ILE A 175 19.31 -3.66 -0.67
N VAL A 176 20.39 -3.17 -0.05
CA VAL A 176 21.32 -2.21 -0.64
C VAL A 176 21.96 -2.77 -1.91
N GLU A 177 22.49 -4.00 -1.86
CA GLU A 177 23.10 -4.64 -3.03
C GLU A 177 22.11 -4.81 -4.19
N THR A 178 20.87 -5.20 -3.85
CA THR A 178 19.80 -5.37 -4.83
C THR A 178 19.42 -4.03 -5.45
N SER A 179 19.29 -2.98 -4.64
CA SER A 179 19.03 -1.61 -5.10
C SER A 179 20.11 -1.13 -6.07
N SER A 180 21.40 -1.30 -5.76
CA SER A 180 22.48 -0.89 -6.67
C SER A 180 22.46 -1.65 -8.00
N ARG A 181 21.99 -2.90 -8.02
CA ARG A 181 21.79 -3.66 -9.27
C ARG A 181 20.63 -3.10 -10.09
N VAL A 182 19.51 -2.76 -9.43
CA VAL A 182 18.36 -2.12 -10.08
C VAL A 182 18.76 -0.77 -10.66
N GLU A 183 19.45 0.06 -9.88
CA GLU A 183 20.01 1.34 -10.30
C GLU A 183 20.89 1.19 -11.55
N ARG A 184 21.88 0.29 -11.53
CA ARG A 184 22.74 0.04 -12.71
C ARG A 184 21.96 -0.45 -13.93
N ALA A 185 20.90 -1.24 -13.74
CA ALA A 185 20.09 -1.74 -14.84
C ALA A 185 19.24 -0.62 -15.46
N LEU A 186 18.58 0.20 -14.63
CA LEU A 186 17.75 1.31 -15.08
C LEU A 186 18.56 2.47 -15.64
N GLY A 187 19.78 2.71 -15.14
CA GLY A 187 20.69 3.74 -15.65
C GLY A 187 21.25 3.46 -17.05
N ARG A 188 21.12 2.22 -17.56
CA ARG A 188 21.54 1.85 -18.93
C ARG A 188 20.49 2.15 -19.99
N VAL A 189 19.29 2.54 -19.59
CA VAL A 189 18.18 2.75 -20.51
C VAL A 189 17.60 4.14 -20.31
N ARG A 190 17.22 4.78 -21.43
CA ARG A 190 16.65 6.13 -21.43
C ARG A 190 15.47 6.23 -20.45
N VAL A 191 15.44 7.31 -19.68
CA VAL A 191 14.30 7.67 -18.83
C VAL A 191 13.09 7.97 -19.73
N PRO A 192 11.94 7.29 -19.56
CA PRO A 192 10.71 7.64 -20.27
C PRO A 192 10.25 9.06 -19.92
N ASP A 193 9.63 9.76 -20.87
CA ASP A 193 9.20 11.16 -20.66
C ASP A 193 8.17 11.27 -19.51
N ALA A 194 7.27 10.29 -19.37
CA ALA A 194 6.33 10.19 -18.25
C ALA A 194 6.97 9.70 -16.93
N GLY A 195 8.27 9.43 -16.93
CA GLY A 195 9.03 8.91 -15.78
C GLY A 195 8.75 7.45 -15.46
N ARG A 196 9.19 7.04 -14.26
CA ARG A 196 9.05 5.68 -13.72
C ARG A 196 8.34 5.70 -12.37
N VAL A 197 7.55 4.68 -12.09
CA VAL A 197 7.07 4.38 -10.72
C VAL A 197 7.55 2.99 -10.33
N ILE A 198 8.12 2.88 -9.13
CA ILE A 198 8.48 1.58 -8.57
C ILE A 198 7.22 0.97 -7.94
N VAL A 199 6.93 -0.28 -8.23
CA VAL A 199 5.91 -1.06 -7.51
C VAL A 199 6.59 -2.24 -6.87
N GLY A 200 6.73 -2.20 -5.54
CA GLY A 200 7.49 -3.16 -4.76
C GLY A 200 6.63 -3.97 -3.82
N HIS A 201 6.78 -5.30 -3.82
CA HIS A 201 6.13 -6.16 -2.83
C HIS A 201 7.10 -6.53 -1.70
N SER A 202 6.66 -6.46 -0.44
CA SER A 202 7.44 -6.90 0.71
C SER A 202 8.84 -6.25 0.70
N LYS A 203 9.92 -7.05 0.69
CA LYS A 203 11.31 -6.56 0.53
C LYS A 203 11.51 -5.66 -0.70
N GLY A 204 10.78 -5.88 -1.78
CA GLY A 204 10.79 -5.04 -2.99
C GLY A 204 10.48 -3.57 -2.71
N GLY A 205 9.60 -3.27 -1.75
CA GLY A 205 9.32 -1.89 -1.33
C GLY A 205 10.47 -1.26 -0.54
N LEU A 206 11.24 -2.04 0.24
CA LEU A 206 12.45 -1.53 0.90
C LEU A 206 13.55 -1.20 -0.11
N ILE A 207 13.70 -2.04 -1.14
CA ILE A 207 14.60 -1.77 -2.27
C ILE A 207 14.15 -0.50 -3.01
N GLY A 208 12.85 -0.36 -3.26
CA GLY A 208 12.26 0.84 -3.86
C GLY A 208 12.52 2.09 -3.02
N LYS A 209 12.33 2.02 -1.69
CA LYS A 209 12.57 3.15 -0.78
C LYS A 209 14.04 3.57 -0.81
N HIS A 210 14.96 2.61 -0.83
CA HIS A 210 16.39 2.89 -0.96
C HIS A 210 16.73 3.60 -2.29
N LEU A 211 16.08 3.24 -3.40
CA LEU A 211 16.25 3.92 -4.69
C LEU A 211 15.74 5.37 -4.69
N LEU A 212 14.90 5.76 -3.72
CA LEU A 212 14.44 7.14 -3.59
C LEU A 212 15.46 8.07 -2.92
N LEU A 213 16.51 7.52 -2.30
CA LEU A 213 17.50 8.28 -1.54
C LEU A 213 18.62 8.85 -2.43
N ASP A 214 19.28 9.88 -1.93
CA ASP A 214 20.57 10.41 -2.43
C ASP A 214 20.60 10.84 -3.90
N GLY A 215 19.50 11.43 -4.40
CA GLY A 215 19.42 11.93 -5.78
C GLY A 215 19.27 10.85 -6.87
N ARG A 216 19.21 9.57 -6.47
CA ARG A 216 19.05 8.43 -7.39
C ARG A 216 17.71 8.44 -8.08
N ALA A 217 16.67 8.89 -7.39
CA ALA A 217 15.33 8.97 -7.95
C ALA A 217 15.32 9.88 -9.19
N GLU A 218 15.93 11.05 -9.08
CA GLU A 218 15.99 12.07 -10.14
C GLU A 218 16.81 11.55 -11.32
N ALA A 219 17.99 10.97 -11.06
CA ALA A 219 18.84 10.39 -12.10
C ALA A 219 18.15 9.24 -12.88
N LEU A 220 17.29 8.49 -12.21
CA LEU A 220 16.54 7.37 -12.80
C LEU A 220 15.14 7.77 -13.27
N GLY A 221 14.73 9.03 -13.13
CA GLY A 221 13.38 9.51 -13.44
C GLY A 221 12.28 8.81 -12.64
N ILE A 222 12.60 8.30 -11.45
CA ILE A 222 11.63 7.69 -10.54
C ILE A 222 10.80 8.80 -9.92
N ARG A 223 9.48 8.73 -10.08
CA ARG A 223 8.51 9.69 -9.53
C ARG A 223 8.13 9.33 -8.10
N GLY A 224 7.98 8.05 -7.81
CA GLY A 224 7.73 7.55 -6.46
C GLY A 224 7.67 6.03 -6.39
N LEU A 225 7.16 5.55 -5.25
CA LEU A 225 7.04 4.13 -4.92
C LEU A 225 5.61 3.80 -4.48
N VAL A 226 5.03 2.75 -5.05
CA VAL A 226 3.89 2.04 -4.45
C VAL A 226 4.39 0.74 -3.83
N ALA A 227 4.26 0.62 -2.52
CA ALA A 227 4.78 -0.49 -1.74
C ALA A 227 3.63 -1.37 -1.23
N VAL A 228 3.62 -2.65 -1.56
CA VAL A 228 2.58 -3.61 -1.16
C VAL A 228 3.12 -4.51 -0.05
N CYS A 229 2.48 -4.51 1.12
CA CYS A 229 2.87 -5.31 2.29
C CYS A 229 4.35 -5.17 2.69
N THR A 230 4.90 -3.96 2.56
CA THR A 230 6.31 -3.70 2.86
C THR A 230 6.56 -3.50 4.36
N PRO A 231 7.53 -4.23 4.96
CA PRO A 231 7.85 -4.08 6.39
C PRO A 231 8.81 -2.91 6.62
N PHE A 232 8.33 -1.67 6.57
CA PHE A 232 9.21 -0.48 6.70
C PHE A 232 9.93 -0.40 8.05
N GLY A 233 9.29 -0.82 9.14
CA GLY A 233 9.91 -0.95 10.46
C GLY A 233 10.59 -2.31 10.71
N GLY A 234 10.75 -3.13 9.68
CA GLY A 234 11.20 -4.52 9.78
C GLY A 234 10.08 -5.49 10.19
N ALA A 235 10.45 -6.77 10.35
CA ALA A 235 9.55 -7.87 10.65
C ALA A 235 10.10 -8.67 11.84
N ARG A 236 9.50 -8.52 13.03
CA ARG A 236 9.97 -9.23 14.25
C ARG A 236 10.04 -10.76 14.10
N ARG A 237 9.18 -11.34 13.26
CA ARG A 237 9.16 -12.79 12.98
C ARG A 237 10.42 -13.28 12.26
N ALA A 238 11.20 -12.40 11.63
CA ALA A 238 12.48 -12.74 11.02
C ALA A 238 13.46 -13.40 12.01
N ARG A 239 13.32 -13.14 13.33
CA ARG A 239 14.13 -13.77 14.40
C ARG A 239 13.97 -15.29 14.49
N LEU A 240 12.87 -15.82 13.96
CA LEU A 240 12.56 -17.26 13.98
C LEU A 240 13.26 -18.02 12.84
N PHE A 241 13.93 -17.31 11.93
CA PHE A 241 14.59 -17.88 10.77
C PHE A 241 16.11 -17.73 10.89
N SER A 242 16.84 -18.75 10.43
CA SER A 242 18.30 -18.73 10.35
C SER A 242 18.82 -18.22 9.00
N ASP A 243 17.96 -18.08 7.99
CA ASP A 243 18.38 -17.62 6.66
C ASP A 243 18.73 -16.11 6.69
N PRO A 244 19.94 -15.72 6.23
CA PRO A 244 20.40 -14.33 6.25
C PRO A 244 19.50 -13.36 5.48
N SER A 245 18.90 -13.80 4.37
CA SER A 245 18.02 -12.98 3.52
C SER A 245 16.73 -12.58 4.23
N ILE A 246 16.23 -13.43 5.13
CA ILE A 246 15.07 -13.12 5.98
C ILE A 246 15.53 -12.30 7.20
N ARG A 247 16.65 -12.66 7.82
CA ARG A 247 17.19 -11.95 9.00
C ARG A 247 17.54 -10.49 8.72
N ALA A 248 17.89 -10.15 7.47
CA ALA A 248 18.09 -8.76 7.04
C ALA A 248 16.82 -7.88 7.14
N LEU A 249 15.66 -8.47 7.45
CA LEU A 249 14.42 -7.75 7.73
C LEU A 249 14.18 -7.53 9.22
N LEU A 250 15.12 -7.89 10.10
CA LEU A 250 14.99 -7.63 11.53
C LEU A 250 14.89 -6.12 11.82
N PRO A 251 14.06 -5.68 12.78
CA PRO A 251 13.90 -4.25 13.08
C PRO A 251 15.18 -3.52 13.49
N ASN A 252 16.17 -4.24 14.02
CA ASN A 252 17.47 -3.70 14.42
C ASN A 252 18.57 -3.90 13.37
N ASP A 253 18.24 -4.43 12.19
CA ASP A 253 19.18 -4.46 11.06
C ASP A 253 19.51 -3.03 10.66
N GLU A 254 20.80 -2.74 10.44
CA GLU A 254 21.30 -1.40 10.10
C GLU A 254 20.57 -0.83 8.87
N THR A 255 20.25 -1.67 7.89
CA THR A 255 19.54 -1.22 6.68
C THR A 255 18.11 -0.81 6.99
N ILE A 256 17.41 -1.54 7.87
CA ILE A 256 16.04 -1.20 8.28
C ILE A 256 16.03 0.09 9.08
N VAL A 257 16.98 0.27 10.01
CA VAL A 257 17.13 1.49 10.79
C VAL A 257 17.41 2.69 9.89
N MET A 258 18.34 2.55 8.94
CA MET A 258 18.66 3.59 7.95
C MET A 258 17.44 3.96 7.10
N LEU A 259 16.70 2.98 6.59
CA LEU A 259 15.50 3.24 5.80
C LEU A 259 14.37 3.85 6.64
N GLY A 260 14.30 3.52 7.93
CA GLY A 260 13.37 4.10 8.89
C GLY A 260 13.66 5.59 9.14
N SER A 261 14.93 5.98 9.25
CA SER A 261 15.32 7.38 9.53
C SER A 261 15.20 8.31 8.32
N ALA A 262 15.18 7.76 7.10
CA ALA A 262 15.04 8.53 5.86
C ALA A 262 13.59 9.01 5.61
N ALA A 263 13.07 9.89 6.46
CA ALA A 263 11.68 10.36 6.40
C ALA A 263 11.38 11.31 5.23
N SER A 264 12.39 12.00 4.69
CA SER A 264 12.23 13.01 3.63
C SER A 264 11.62 12.48 2.33
N VAL A 265 11.77 11.17 2.06
CA VAL A 265 11.22 10.53 0.86
C VAL A 265 9.85 9.90 1.08
N ASN A 266 9.36 9.81 2.31
CA ASN A 266 8.12 9.09 2.63
C ASN A 266 6.91 9.70 1.92
N SER A 267 6.91 11.02 1.67
CA SER A 267 5.85 11.73 0.93
C SER A 267 5.70 11.25 -0.52
N ARG A 268 6.70 10.55 -1.07
CA ARG A 268 6.70 9.97 -2.42
C ARG A 268 6.36 8.47 -2.42
N ILE A 269 5.80 7.98 -1.32
CA ILE A 269 5.47 6.57 -1.10
C ILE A 269 3.97 6.42 -0.86
N VAL A 270 3.37 5.47 -1.56
CA VAL A 270 2.04 4.94 -1.25
C VAL A 270 2.20 3.54 -0.69
N SER A 271 1.85 3.32 0.56
CA SER A 271 1.90 2.02 1.23
C SER A 271 0.53 1.34 1.18
N VAL A 272 0.43 0.22 0.47
CA VAL A 272 -0.79 -0.57 0.32
C VAL A 272 -0.66 -1.85 1.15
N PHE A 273 -1.61 -2.14 2.03
CA PHE A 273 -1.54 -3.33 2.89
C PHE A 273 -2.90 -3.90 3.25
N GLY A 274 -2.91 -5.19 3.60
CA GLY A 274 -4.12 -5.93 3.95
C GLY A 274 -4.63 -5.69 5.37
N THR A 275 -5.79 -6.25 5.69
CA THR A 275 -6.37 -6.28 7.05
C THR A 275 -5.61 -7.20 7.99
N TYR A 276 -4.91 -8.19 7.44
CA TYR A 276 -4.10 -9.15 8.19
C TYR A 276 -2.93 -9.62 7.35
N ASP A 277 -1.74 -9.57 7.94
CA ASP A 277 -0.50 -10.04 7.33
C ASP A 277 0.24 -10.97 8.32
N PRO A 278 0.41 -12.27 8.01
CA PRO A 278 1.11 -13.19 8.89
C PRO A 278 2.64 -13.01 8.88
N HIS A 279 3.21 -12.31 7.91
CA HIS A 279 4.66 -12.08 7.80
C HIS A 279 5.08 -10.75 8.42
N VAL A 280 4.23 -9.73 8.29
CA VAL A 280 4.44 -8.38 8.81
C VAL A 280 3.36 -8.05 9.84
N PRO A 281 3.38 -8.68 11.04
CA PRO A 281 2.34 -8.47 12.06
C PRO A 281 2.33 -7.04 12.62
N ASP A 282 3.43 -6.32 12.44
CA ASP A 282 3.60 -4.91 12.82
C ASP A 282 2.99 -3.93 11.81
N GLY A 283 2.49 -4.46 10.69
CA GLY A 283 1.88 -3.68 9.63
C GLY A 283 2.89 -3.03 8.69
N SER A 284 2.34 -2.37 7.68
CA SER A 284 3.11 -1.66 6.65
C SER A 284 2.84 -0.16 6.66
N VAL A 285 2.27 0.36 7.76
CA VAL A 285 2.09 1.80 7.93
C VAL A 285 3.46 2.47 7.93
N LEU A 286 3.57 3.57 7.18
CA LEU A 286 4.77 4.39 7.13
C LEU A 286 4.40 5.86 7.35
N ASP A 287 4.94 6.45 8.41
CA ASP A 287 4.69 7.85 8.74
C ASP A 287 5.17 8.78 7.62
N GLY A 288 4.35 9.76 7.25
CA GLY A 288 4.62 10.69 6.15
C GLY A 288 4.31 10.15 4.75
N ALA A 289 3.99 8.87 4.61
CA ALA A 289 3.51 8.27 3.36
C ALA A 289 1.98 8.33 3.24
N THR A 290 1.46 8.08 2.04
CA THR A 290 0.02 7.80 1.85
C THR A 290 -0.22 6.33 2.17
N ASN A 291 -0.97 6.05 3.23
CA ASN A 291 -1.22 4.69 3.71
C ASN A 291 -2.63 4.24 3.30
N VAL A 292 -2.73 3.11 2.59
CA VAL A 292 -3.98 2.57 2.04
C VAL A 292 -4.17 1.13 2.51
N ARG A 293 -5.19 0.89 3.34
CA ARG A 293 -5.53 -0.47 3.78
C ARG A 293 -6.68 -1.04 2.96
N VAL A 294 -6.42 -2.15 2.28
CA VAL A 294 -7.40 -2.89 1.48
C VAL A 294 -8.09 -3.98 2.31
N PRO A 295 -9.36 -4.36 2.00
CA PRO A 295 -10.13 -5.34 2.77
C PRO A 295 -9.70 -6.80 2.49
N VAL A 296 -8.40 -7.06 2.34
CA VAL A 296 -7.83 -8.35 1.94
C VAL A 296 -6.89 -8.85 3.03
N ALA A 297 -7.00 -10.13 3.39
CA ALA A 297 -6.05 -10.80 4.29
C ALA A 297 -5.06 -11.67 3.50
N GLY A 298 -3.82 -11.71 4.00
CA GLY A 298 -2.67 -12.45 3.45
C GLY A 298 -1.53 -11.51 3.04
N HIS A 299 -0.29 -11.97 3.19
CA HIS A 299 0.90 -11.26 2.72
C HIS A 299 1.03 -11.39 1.20
N PHE A 300 0.84 -12.60 0.66
CA PHE A 300 1.05 -12.88 -0.77
C PHE A 300 -0.23 -12.75 -1.56
N ARG A 301 -1.34 -13.21 -1.00
CA ARG A 301 -2.65 -13.27 -1.67
C ARG A 301 -3.19 -11.88 -2.02
N VAL A 302 -2.75 -10.86 -1.29
CA VAL A 302 -3.04 -9.44 -1.58
C VAL A 302 -2.62 -9.06 -3.02
N LEU A 303 -1.54 -9.64 -3.56
CA LEU A 303 -1.05 -9.37 -4.91
C LEU A 303 -2.00 -9.83 -6.02
N GLY A 304 -2.92 -10.75 -5.71
CA GLY A 304 -3.92 -11.25 -6.65
C GLY A 304 -5.29 -10.60 -6.48
N ALA A 305 -5.45 -9.66 -5.55
CA ALA A 305 -6.74 -9.05 -5.25
C ALA A 305 -7.03 -7.83 -6.14
N HIS A 306 -8.30 -7.67 -6.50
CA HIS A 306 -8.75 -6.57 -7.34
C HIS A 306 -8.63 -5.23 -6.61
N GLU A 307 -8.97 -5.20 -5.32
CA GLU A 307 -8.89 -4.03 -4.45
C GLU A 307 -7.45 -3.53 -4.33
N THR A 308 -6.49 -4.43 -4.25
CA THR A 308 -5.06 -4.09 -4.26
C THR A 308 -4.63 -3.52 -5.60
N THR A 309 -5.13 -4.08 -6.70
CA THR A 309 -4.84 -3.56 -8.04
C THR A 309 -5.34 -2.11 -8.19
N LEU A 310 -6.57 -1.83 -7.77
CA LEU A 310 -7.13 -0.48 -7.78
C LEU A 310 -6.30 0.48 -6.92
N ALA A 311 -5.99 0.09 -5.68
CA ALA A 311 -5.16 0.91 -4.79
C ALA A 311 -3.77 1.20 -5.37
N VAL A 312 -3.17 0.24 -6.09
CA VAL A 312 -1.87 0.43 -6.74
C VAL A 312 -1.99 1.39 -7.93
N LEU A 313 -3.03 1.26 -8.75
CA LEU A 313 -3.28 2.18 -9.88
C LEU A 313 -3.54 3.62 -9.39
N ASP A 314 -4.36 3.78 -8.36
CA ASP A 314 -4.60 5.09 -7.73
C ASP A 314 -3.30 5.67 -7.19
N GLY A 315 -2.48 4.84 -6.51
CA GLY A 315 -1.17 5.25 -6.02
C GLY A 315 -0.21 5.69 -7.13
N ILE A 316 -0.19 4.99 -8.27
CA ILE A 316 0.59 5.42 -9.44
C ILE A 316 0.09 6.77 -9.95
N GLY A 317 -1.23 6.98 -10.04
CA GLY A 317 -1.84 8.24 -10.45
C GLY A 317 -1.49 9.42 -9.52
N MET A 318 -1.50 9.19 -8.21
CA MET A 318 -1.10 10.20 -7.21
C MET A 318 0.36 10.63 -7.38
N LEU A 319 1.26 9.69 -7.65
CA LEU A 319 2.70 9.95 -7.75
C LEU A 319 3.13 10.62 -9.06
N THR A 320 2.25 10.63 -10.07
CA THR A 320 2.60 11.09 -11.43
C THR A 320 1.77 12.26 -11.93
N SER A 321 0.75 12.68 -11.18
CA SER A 321 0.07 13.94 -11.44
C SER A 321 1.03 15.12 -11.25
N PRO A 322 1.00 16.15 -12.12
CA PRO A 322 1.76 17.38 -11.88
C PRO A 322 1.23 18.09 -10.62
N PRO A 323 2.10 18.76 -9.84
CA PRO A 323 1.65 19.58 -8.73
C PRO A 323 0.70 20.66 -9.27
N ALA A 324 -0.40 20.91 -8.57
CA ALA A 324 -1.34 21.97 -8.96
C ALA A 324 -0.66 23.34 -8.75
N ASP A 325 -0.69 24.18 -9.81
CA ASP A 325 -0.27 25.59 -9.75
C ASP A 325 -1.15 26.42 -8.78
#